data_AF-A0A534SIZ4-F1
#
_entry.id   AF-A0A534SIZ4-F1
#
_cell.length_a   1.000
_cell.length_b   1.000
_cell.length_c   1.000
_cell.angle_alpha   90.00
_cell.angle_beta   90.00
_cell.angle_gamma   90.00
#
_symmetry.space_group_name_H-M   'P 1'
#
loop_
_entity.id
_entity.type
_entity.pdbx_description
1 polymer ?
#
loop_
_entity_poly.entity_id
_entity_poly.type
_entity_poly.pdbx_seq_one_letter_code
_entity_poly.pdbx_strand_id
1 'polypeptide(L)'
;MYLRFHAVGIRPREIELMFFWPRPPVSLGADDLVDVKLLRAYRTCGHLEIATRQEIFRSVNFKKCEGAEEVLKDISPRIHAHS
;
A
#
# COMPACT_ATOMS: atom_id res chain seq x y z
N MET A 1 -7.69 -12.75 10.41
CA MET A 1 -8.18 -11.39 10.72
C MET A 1 -7.17 -10.41 10.15
N TYR A 2 -7.51 -9.64 9.12
CA TYR A 2 -6.57 -8.69 8.50
C TYR A 2 -6.79 -7.30 9.12
N LEU A 3 -5.78 -6.77 9.81
CA LEU A 3 -5.78 -5.36 10.18
C LEU A 3 -5.52 -4.55 8.91
N ARG A 4 -6.49 -3.72 8.53
CA ARG A 4 -6.43 -2.93 7.31
C ARG A 4 -5.79 -1.59 7.59
N PHE A 5 -4.80 -1.20 6.80
CA PHE A 5 -4.27 0.16 6.87
C PHE A 5 -5.22 1.14 6.17
N HIS A 6 -5.18 2.40 6.59
CA HIS A 6 -6.14 3.44 6.20
C HIS A 6 -5.53 4.52 5.31
N ALA A 7 -4.22 4.75 5.46
CA ALA A 7 -3.48 5.68 4.64
C ALA A 7 -2.07 5.15 4.38
N VAL A 8 -1.44 5.68 3.32
CA VAL A 8 -0.07 5.41 2.95
C VAL A 8 0.67 6.74 2.96
N GLY A 9 1.71 6.86 3.79
CA GLY A 9 2.71 7.92 3.71
C GLY A 9 3.80 7.51 2.73
N ILE A 10 4.15 8.38 1.79
CA ILE A 10 5.20 8.11 0.80
C ILE A 10 6.41 8.99 1.13
N ARG A 11 7.56 8.37 1.42
CA ARG A 11 8.84 9.05 1.66
C ARG A 11 9.86 8.61 0.62
N PRO A 12 11.04 9.25 0.51
CA PRO A 12 12.01 8.92 -0.55
C PRO A 12 12.51 7.47 -0.56
N ARG A 13 12.65 6.83 0.61
CA ARG A 13 13.22 5.47 0.75
C ARG A 13 12.31 4.47 1.46
N GLU A 14 11.17 4.92 1.94
CA GLU A 14 10.26 4.11 2.72
C GLU A 14 8.81 4.49 2.39
N ILE A 15 7.91 3.56 2.65
CA ILE A 15 6.47 3.81 2.70
C ILE A 15 5.96 3.51 4.10
N GLU A 16 5.03 4.32 4.59
CA GLU A 16 4.48 4.21 5.94
C GLU A 16 3.01 3.81 5.84
N LEU A 17 2.67 2.64 6.37
CA LEU A 17 1.30 2.15 6.44
C LEU A 17 0.67 2.62 7.74
N MET A 18 -0.33 3.50 7.64
CA MET A 18 -0.97 4.08 8.80
C MET A 18 -2.24 3.30 9.16
N PHE A 19 -2.34 2.90 10.42
CA PHE A 19 -3.51 2.22 10.97
C PHE A 19 -4.25 3.16 11.93
N PHE A 20 -5.59 3.10 11.96
CA PHE A 20 -6.29 3.66 13.11
C PHE A 20 -6.02 2.80 14.35
N TRP A 21 -5.91 3.47 15.49
CA TRP A 21 -5.63 2.91 16.82
C TRP A 21 -6.31 1.54 17.03
N PRO A 22 -5.66 0.54 17.66
CA PRO A 22 -4.46 0.63 18.52
C PRO A 22 -3.13 0.31 17.83
N ARG A 23 -3.12 -0.03 16.53
CA ARG A 23 -1.88 -0.45 15.87
C ARG A 23 -1.02 0.77 15.50
N PRO A 24 0.29 0.80 15.83
CA PRO A 24 1.18 1.84 15.35
C PRO A 24 1.37 1.75 13.82
N PRO A 25 1.80 2.84 13.16
CA PRO A 25 2.21 2.79 11.77
C PRO A 25 3.32 1.76 11.53
N VAL A 26 3.37 1.23 10.31
CA VAL A 26 4.42 0.30 9.87
C VAL A 26 5.21 0.95 8.74
N SER A 27 6.51 1.18 8.95
CA SER A 27 7.41 1.62 7.90
C SER A 27 7.98 0.43 7.15
N LEU A 28 7.88 0.46 5.83
CA LEU A 28 8.42 -0.54 4.92
C LEU A 28 9.51 0.11 4.07
N GLY A 29 10.70 -0.48 4.06
CA GLY A 29 11.76 -0.07 3.16
C GLY A 29 11.35 -0.31 1.71
N ALA A 30 11.73 0.58 0.79
CA ALA A 30 11.45 0.39 -0.63
C ALA A 30 12.03 -0.93 -1.17
N ASP A 31 13.18 -1.36 -0.63
CA ASP A 31 13.88 -2.60 -0.99
C ASP A 31 13.14 -3.88 -0.54
N ASP A 32 12.24 -3.76 0.44
CA ASP A 32 11.45 -4.88 0.97
C ASP A 32 10.16 -5.11 0.16
N LEU A 33 9.78 -4.16 -0.69
CA LEU A 33 8.58 -4.21 -1.51
C LEU A 33 8.77 -5.15 -2.70
N VAL A 34 7.86 -6.11 -2.82
CA VAL A 34 7.86 -7.10 -3.90
C VAL A 34 6.80 -6.77 -4.95
N ASP A 35 5.62 -6.36 -4.51
CA ASP A 35 4.51 -6.03 -5.41
C ASP A 35 3.56 -5.02 -4.75
N VAL A 36 2.95 -4.16 -5.56
CA VAL A 36 1.87 -3.28 -5.13
C VAL A 36 0.79 -3.26 -6.21
N LYS A 37 -0.44 -3.60 -5.84
CA LYS A 37 -1.55 -3.69 -6.78
C LYS A 37 -2.85 -3.11 -6.23
N LEU A 38 -3.68 -2.58 -7.13
CA LEU A 38 -5.04 -2.16 -6.83
C LEU A 38 -6.01 -3.27 -7.24
N LEU A 39 -6.58 -3.95 -6.24
CA LEU A 39 -7.60 -4.97 -6.46
C LEU A 39 -8.97 -4.31 -6.57
N ARG A 40 -9.46 -4.17 -7.80
CA ARG A 40 -10.71 -3.48 -8.09
C ARG A 40 -11.92 -4.19 -7.50
N ALA A 41 -12.91 -3.41 -7.07
CA ALA A 41 -14.20 -3.91 -6.60
C ALA A 41 -15.34 -3.27 -7.41
N TYR A 42 -16.51 -3.91 -7.44
CA TYR A 42 -17.59 -3.47 -8.32
C TYR A 42 -18.19 -2.10 -7.91
N ARG A 43 -18.49 -1.91 -6.61
CA ARG A 43 -19.17 -0.70 -6.10
C ARG A 43 -18.24 0.39 -5.56
N THR A 44 -16.99 0.05 -5.30
CA THR A 44 -15.94 0.94 -4.78
C THR A 44 -14.72 0.77 -5.65
N CYS A 45 -13.78 1.70 -5.68
CA CYS A 45 -12.57 1.51 -6.49
C CYS A 45 -11.88 0.17 -6.20
N GLY A 46 -11.81 -0.24 -4.93
CA GLY A 46 -11.13 -1.46 -4.54
C GLY A 46 -10.31 -1.26 -3.27
N HIS A 47 -9.27 -2.06 -3.10
CA HIS A 47 -8.27 -1.88 -2.04
C HIS A 47 -6.87 -2.06 -2.63
N LEU A 48 -5.91 -1.40 -2.01
CA LEU A 48 -4.50 -1.56 -2.30
C LEU A 48 -3.98 -2.79 -1.54
N GLU A 49 -3.22 -3.63 -2.24
CA GLU A 49 -2.45 -4.71 -1.66
C GLU A 49 -0.96 -4.40 -1.85
N ILE A 50 -0.21 -4.44 -0.75
CA ILE A 50 1.23 -4.21 -0.71
C ILE A 50 1.86 -5.49 -0.20
N ALA A 51 2.67 -6.12 -1.04
CA ALA A 51 3.39 -7.33 -0.71
C ALA A 51 4.86 -7.02 -0.42
N THR A 52 5.35 -7.58 0.69
CA THR A 52 6.77 -7.66 1.02
C THR A 52 7.24 -9.10 0.92
N ARG A 53 8.52 -9.35 1.18
CA ARG A 53 9.07 -10.72 1.26
C ARG A 53 8.46 -11.57 2.40
N GLN A 54 7.95 -10.92 3.45
CA GLN A 54 7.51 -11.61 4.67
C GLN A 54 5.99 -11.59 4.84
N GLU A 55 5.34 -10.53 4.39
CA GLU A 55 3.92 -10.29 4.67
C GLU A 55 3.22 -9.50 3.56
N ILE A 56 1.90 -9.64 3.53
CA ILE A 56 1.01 -8.91 2.63
C ILE A 56 0.10 -8.00 3.46
N PHE A 57 0.10 -6.73 3.12
CA PHE A 57 -0.75 -5.71 3.72
C PHE A 57 -1.90 -5.35 2.79
N ARG A 58 -3.06 -5.09 3.39
CA ARG A 58 -4.27 -4.73 2.66
C ARG A 58 -4.88 -3.45 3.20
N SER A 59 -5.21 -2.51 2.33
CA SER A 59 -5.88 -1.27 2.73
C SER A 59 -7.37 -1.51 3.02
N VAL A 60 -8.01 -0.52 3.62
CA VAL A 60 -9.46 -0.36 3.53
C VAL A 60 -9.91 -0.06 2.10
N ASN A 61 -11.21 -0.16 1.82
CA ASN A 61 -11.71 0.11 0.48
C ASN A 61 -11.61 1.60 0.15
N PHE A 62 -11.02 1.91 -1.00
CA PHE A 62 -11.04 3.23 -1.59
C PHE A 62 -12.40 3.52 -2.21
N LYS A 63 -13.00 4.65 -1.83
CA LYS A 63 -14.27 5.09 -2.43
C LYS A 63 -14.07 5.50 -3.89
N LYS A 64 -12.94 6.13 -4.23
CA LYS A 64 -12.55 6.52 -5.59
C LYS A 64 -11.13 6.07 -5.92
N CYS A 65 -10.78 5.98 -7.20
CA CYS A 65 -9.52 5.38 -7.63
C CYS A 65 -8.32 6.31 -7.63
N GLU A 66 -8.53 7.63 -7.69
CA GLU A 66 -7.47 8.61 -7.88
C GLU A 66 -6.37 8.47 -6.82
N GLY A 67 -6.74 8.37 -5.54
CA GLY A 67 -5.76 8.20 -4.46
C GLY A 67 -5.03 6.85 -4.48
N ALA A 68 -5.64 5.78 -4.99
CA ALA A 68 -4.97 4.48 -5.11
C ALA A 68 -4.05 4.44 -6.34
N GLU A 69 -4.44 5.10 -7.42
CA GLU A 69 -3.65 5.22 -8.65
C GLU A 69 -2.43 6.12 -8.45
N GLU A 70 -2.55 7.20 -7.67
CA GLU A 70 -1.42 8.04 -7.25
C GLU A 70 -0.39 7.22 -6.47
N VAL A 71 -0.82 6.44 -5.49
CA VAL A 71 0.06 5.56 -4.71
C VAL A 71 0.76 4.53 -5.60
N LEU A 72 0.02 3.91 -6.54
CA LEU A 72 0.62 2.98 -7.50
C LEU A 72 1.67 3.66 -8.37
N LYS A 73 1.38 4.86 -8.88
CA LYS A 73 2.29 5.60 -9.76
C LYS A 73 3.60 5.95 -9.06
N ASP A 74 3.54 6.29 -7.78
CA ASP A 74 4.72 6.68 -7.00
C ASP A 74 5.54 5.49 -6.50
N ILE A 75 4.91 4.34 -6.22
CA ILE A 75 5.58 3.16 -5.65
C ILE A 75 6.04 2.17 -6.73
N SER A 76 5.27 1.95 -7.81
CA SER A 76 5.60 0.94 -8.83
C SER A 76 7.01 1.08 -9.43
N PRO A 77 7.51 2.30 -9.74
CA PRO A 77 8.88 2.46 -10.25
C PRO A 77 9.96 2.00 -9.26
N ARG A 78 9.67 2.04 -7.95
CA ARG A 78 10.62 1.66 -6.90
C ARG A 78 10.79 0.15 -6.82
N ILE A 79 9.77 -0.62 -7.17
CA ILE A 79 9.87 -2.08 -7.27
C ILE A 79 10.76 -2.48 -8.45
N HIS A 80 10.63 -1.77 -9.58
CA HIS A 80 11.35 -2.08 -10.82
C HIS A 80 12.79 -1.56 -10.84
N ALA A 81 13.13 -0.54 -10.05
CA ALA A 81 14.49 0.00 -9.96
C ALA A 81 15.48 -0.95 -9.25
N HIS A 82 14.97 -1.97 -8.55
CA HIS A 82 15.76 -2.88 -7.73
C HIS A 82 15.66 -4.35 -8.19
N SER A 83 15.08 -4.59 -9.37
CA SER A 83 14.91 -5.92 -9.97
C SER A 83 15.89 -6.21 -11.09
#